data_AF-A0A7S3DPC3-F1
#
_entry.id   AF-A0A7S3DPC3-F1
#
_cell.length_a   1.000
_cell.length_b   1.000
_cell.length_c   1.000
_cell.angle_alpha   90.00
_cell.angle_beta   90.00
_cell.angle_gamma   90.00
#
_symmetry.space_group_name_H-M   'P 1'
#
loop_
_entity.id
_entity.type
_entity.pdbx_description
1 polymer ?
#
loop_
_entity_poly.entity_id
_entity_poly.type
_entity_poly.pdbx_seq_one_letter_code
_entity_poly.pdbx_strand_id
1 'polypeptide(L)'
;MPKSAGRTNRLPKTNAASKLGQGRRKEKDPGSQRSAETIQRLKMYSNGKAIRNREGKVVAGAFMMKDRAGDRKIDASTGRIQPDRRWFGNTRVVGSTELDNFRQEMTDAVADPYSVVLKRKKVPMGLLNEVAEYTAGNKKAALLEQEPFDQAFGKQSQRKRVKLDQLFVGRSMEAIKNKTKADTFTGEGQASVVDKPNDEKDASSGYSALLSTAQKSQDT
;
A
#
# COMPACT_ATOMS: atom_id res chain seq x y z
N MET A 1 19.42 57.07 -60.65
CA MET A 1 18.88 57.49 -59.35
C MET A 1 18.82 56.30 -58.41
N PRO A 2 19.40 56.34 -57.19
CA PRO A 2 19.30 55.24 -56.24
C PRO A 2 17.96 55.30 -55.49
N LYS A 3 17.26 54.16 -55.41
CA LYS A 3 15.97 54.01 -54.71
C LYS A 3 16.18 54.01 -53.20
N SER A 4 15.44 54.84 -52.47
CA SER A 4 15.48 54.92 -51.00
C SER A 4 14.80 53.70 -50.37
N ALA A 5 15.53 52.98 -49.50
CA ALA A 5 14.95 51.94 -48.66
C ALA A 5 14.22 52.59 -47.46
N GLY A 6 12.93 52.28 -47.30
CA GLY A 6 12.09 52.79 -46.22
C GLY A 6 12.65 52.42 -44.84
N ARG A 7 12.80 53.41 -43.97
CA ARG A 7 13.19 53.21 -42.57
C ARG A 7 12.02 52.53 -41.85
N THR A 8 12.21 51.30 -41.39
CA THR A 8 11.27 50.67 -40.45
C THR A 8 11.76 50.95 -39.03
N ASN A 9 10.88 51.46 -38.17
CA ASN A 9 11.12 51.63 -36.74
C ASN A 9 11.13 50.26 -36.04
N ARG A 10 12.16 49.44 -36.29
CA ARG A 10 12.45 48.25 -35.49
C ARG A 10 13.71 48.51 -34.70
N LEU A 11 13.58 48.55 -33.37
CA LEU A 11 14.75 48.62 -32.49
C LEU A 11 15.65 47.40 -32.75
N PRO A 12 16.98 47.56 -32.83
CA PRO A 12 17.90 46.44 -32.92
C PRO A 12 17.77 45.60 -31.65
N LYS A 13 17.50 44.29 -31.81
CA LYS A 13 17.54 43.34 -30.69
C LYS A 13 18.99 43.25 -30.20
N THR A 14 19.31 44.01 -29.17
CA THR A 14 20.57 43.87 -28.43
C THR A 14 20.53 42.56 -27.64
N ASN A 15 21.61 41.77 -27.73
CA ASN A 15 21.82 40.50 -27.04
C ASN A 15 22.09 40.67 -25.53
N ALA A 16 21.26 41.45 -24.85
CA ALA A 16 21.35 41.65 -23.41
C ALA A 16 20.01 41.27 -22.78
N ALA A 17 19.81 39.97 -22.56
CA ALA A 17 18.74 39.46 -21.73
C ALA A 17 19.33 38.42 -20.78
N SER A 18 19.50 38.85 -19.54
CA SER A 18 19.80 38.06 -18.34
C SER A 18 18.64 37.14 -17.97
N LYS A 19 18.33 36.19 -18.85
CA LYS A 19 17.69 34.92 -18.45
C LYS A 19 18.76 33.86 -18.60
N LEU A 20 18.97 33.05 -17.56
CA LEU A 20 19.54 31.70 -17.69
C LEU A 20 18.59 30.90 -18.57
N GLY A 21 18.58 31.22 -19.86
CA GLY A 21 17.87 30.52 -20.90
C GLY A 21 18.63 29.24 -21.13
N GLN A 22 17.91 28.13 -21.04
CA GLN A 22 18.33 26.85 -21.61
C GLN A 22 19.09 27.14 -22.91
N GLY A 23 20.34 26.69 -22.96
CA GLY A 23 21.29 27.04 -24.01
C GLY A 23 20.67 26.93 -25.40
N ARG A 24 21.17 27.77 -26.31
CA ARG A 24 20.83 27.80 -27.75
C ARG A 24 20.33 26.43 -28.20
N ARG A 25 19.03 26.31 -28.53
CA ARG A 25 18.47 25.05 -29.05
C ARG A 25 19.37 24.65 -30.21
N LYS A 26 20.17 23.60 -30.03
CA LYS A 26 21.08 23.16 -31.08
C LYS A 26 20.18 22.75 -32.25
N GLU A 27 20.24 23.53 -33.33
CA GLU A 27 19.52 23.20 -34.54
C GLU A 27 19.93 21.80 -34.97
N LYS A 28 18.96 21.07 -35.52
CA LYS A 28 19.13 19.70 -35.98
C LYS A 28 20.38 19.63 -36.88
N ASP A 29 21.33 18.77 -36.54
CA ASP A 29 22.52 18.58 -37.37
C ASP A 29 22.06 18.27 -38.82
N PRO A 30 22.48 19.04 -39.83
CA PRO A 30 21.97 18.96 -41.19
C PRO A 30 22.41 17.63 -41.82
N GLY A 31 21.60 16.59 -41.63
CA GLY A 31 21.91 15.20 -42.00
C GLY A 31 21.35 14.16 -41.03
N SER A 32 20.96 14.56 -39.82
CA SER A 32 20.27 13.64 -38.90
C SER A 32 18.86 13.34 -39.39
N GLN A 33 18.48 12.06 -39.52
CA GLN A 33 17.07 11.70 -39.76
C GLN A 33 16.23 11.79 -38.48
N ARG A 34 16.87 11.85 -37.30
CA ARG A 34 16.21 11.78 -36.00
C ARG A 34 15.86 13.18 -35.50
N SER A 35 14.67 13.30 -34.89
CA SER A 35 14.27 14.50 -34.15
C SER A 35 15.12 14.66 -32.89
N ALA A 36 15.20 15.88 -32.35
CA ALA A 36 15.93 16.16 -31.12
C ALA A 36 15.43 15.30 -29.94
N GLU A 37 14.11 15.07 -29.83
CA GLU A 37 13.48 14.23 -28.82
C GLU A 37 13.91 12.76 -28.95
N THR A 38 13.92 12.23 -30.19
CA THR A 38 14.37 10.86 -30.45
C THR A 38 15.84 10.70 -30.07
N ILE A 39 16.69 11.70 -30.38
CA ILE A 39 18.10 11.69 -29.98
C ILE A 39 18.25 11.68 -28.46
N GLN A 40 17.48 12.51 -27.74
CA GLN A 40 17.53 12.55 -26.27
C GLN A 40 17.05 11.22 -25.65
N ARG A 41 15.97 10.63 -26.16
CA ARG A 41 15.49 9.31 -25.73
C ARG A 41 16.55 8.23 -25.94
N LEU A 42 17.18 8.19 -27.13
CA LEU A 42 18.23 7.21 -27.41
C LEU A 42 19.47 7.40 -26.53
N LYS A 43 19.84 8.65 -26.25
CA LYS A 43 20.91 8.97 -25.29
C LYS A 43 20.62 8.43 -23.88
N MET A 44 19.35 8.25 -23.48
CA MET A 44 19.04 7.62 -22.19
C MET A 44 19.48 6.15 -22.15
N TYR A 45 19.29 5.40 -23.23
CA TYR A 45 19.71 3.99 -23.29
C TYR A 45 21.24 3.83 -23.37
N SER A 46 21.94 4.77 -24.02
CA SER A 46 23.40 4.70 -24.17
C SER A 46 24.19 5.24 -22.97
N ASN A 47 23.67 6.25 -22.26
CA ASN A 47 24.45 7.03 -21.28
C ASN A 47 24.28 6.55 -19.82
N GLY A 48 23.91 5.28 -19.61
CA GLY A 48 23.78 4.69 -18.27
C GLY A 48 25.09 4.49 -17.50
N LYS A 49 26.25 4.86 -18.07
CA LYS A 49 27.57 4.66 -17.46
C LYS A 49 28.13 5.96 -16.88
N ALA A 50 28.93 5.81 -15.82
CA ALA A 50 29.71 6.89 -15.23
C ALA A 50 30.83 7.31 -16.19
N ILE A 51 30.94 8.60 -16.48
CA ILE A 51 32.07 9.19 -17.21
C ILE A 51 33.12 9.56 -16.18
N ARG A 52 34.34 9.05 -16.36
CA ARG A 52 35.47 9.23 -15.42
C ARG A 52 36.59 10.04 -16.06
N ASN A 53 37.33 10.79 -15.25
CA ASN A 53 38.60 11.37 -15.66
C ASN A 53 39.70 10.28 -15.71
N ARG A 54 40.89 10.66 -16.18
CA ARG A 54 42.07 9.77 -16.23
C ARG A 54 42.48 9.24 -14.85
N GLU A 55 42.19 9.98 -13.79
CA GLU A 55 42.44 9.59 -12.39
C GLU A 55 41.37 8.62 -11.82
N GLY A 56 40.34 8.27 -12.62
CA GLY A 56 39.26 7.37 -12.20
C GLY A 56 38.13 8.03 -11.39
N LYS A 57 38.20 9.34 -11.12
CA LYS A 57 37.13 10.12 -10.48
C LYS A 57 35.96 10.31 -11.44
N VAL A 58 34.73 10.14 -10.96
CA VAL A 58 33.52 10.34 -11.77
C VAL A 58 33.31 11.85 -11.98
N VAL A 59 33.20 12.27 -13.25
CA VAL A 59 33.05 13.68 -13.66
C VAL A 59 31.66 13.96 -14.22
N ALA A 60 31.03 12.98 -14.87
CA ALA A 60 29.71 13.13 -15.48
C ALA A 60 28.96 11.80 -15.60
N GLY A 61 27.70 11.84 -16.05
CA GLY A 61 26.86 10.67 -16.28
C GLY A 61 25.84 10.39 -15.17
N ALA A 62 25.07 9.32 -15.33
CA ALA A 62 23.92 8.99 -14.49
C ALA A 62 24.26 8.79 -13.00
N PHE A 63 25.50 8.40 -12.68
CA PHE A 63 25.94 8.13 -11.30
C PHE A 63 26.47 9.36 -10.53
N MET A 64 26.51 10.55 -11.15
CA MET A 64 26.91 11.80 -10.46
C MET A 64 25.87 12.32 -9.46
N MET A 65 24.70 11.68 -9.38
CA MET A 65 23.58 12.10 -8.54
C MET A 65 23.65 11.61 -7.09
N LYS A 66 24.63 10.78 -6.70
CA LYS A 66 24.70 10.27 -5.32
C LYS A 66 24.94 11.38 -4.28
N ASP A 67 25.81 12.34 -4.60
CA ASP A 67 26.20 13.41 -3.68
C ASP A 67 25.80 14.81 -4.17
N ARG A 68 25.03 14.90 -5.27
CA ARG A 68 24.63 16.18 -5.88
C ARG A 68 23.16 16.21 -6.30
N ALA A 69 22.46 17.28 -5.96
CA ALA A 69 21.14 17.62 -6.47
C ALA A 69 21.32 18.68 -7.58
N GLY A 70 21.38 18.22 -8.84
CA GLY A 70 21.76 19.09 -9.96
C GLY A 70 23.24 19.50 -9.89
N ASP A 71 23.53 20.79 -10.06
CA ASP A 71 24.91 21.31 -10.02
C ASP A 71 25.47 21.52 -8.61
N ARG A 72 24.67 21.31 -7.56
CA ARG A 72 25.04 21.58 -6.16
C ARG A 72 25.22 20.29 -5.36
N LYS A 73 26.20 20.28 -4.45
CA LYS A 73 26.41 19.19 -3.49
C LYS A 73 25.22 19.11 -2.54
N ILE A 74 24.72 17.89 -2.26
CA ILE A 74 23.65 17.67 -1.29
C ILE A 74 24.23 18.01 0.09
N ASP A 75 23.67 19.05 0.69
CA ASP A 75 23.99 19.50 2.05
C ASP A 75 22.72 19.47 2.92
N ALA A 76 22.86 19.52 4.25
CA ALA A 76 21.73 19.49 5.19
C ALA A 76 20.71 20.62 4.97
N SER A 77 21.11 21.69 4.29
CA SER A 77 20.26 22.79 3.84
C SER A 77 19.34 22.43 2.66
N THR A 78 19.70 21.44 1.83
CA THR A 78 19.00 21.08 0.59
C THR A 78 17.71 20.30 0.84
N GLY A 79 17.60 19.60 1.98
CA GLY A 79 16.42 18.80 2.34
C GLY A 79 15.34 19.53 3.15
N ARG A 80 15.51 20.82 3.45
CA ARG A 80 14.55 21.57 4.27
C ARG A 80 13.37 22.01 3.43
N ILE A 81 12.18 21.71 3.92
CA ILE A 81 10.92 22.14 3.30
C ILE A 81 10.46 23.42 4.02
N GLN A 82 10.14 24.47 3.26
CA GLN A 82 9.76 25.78 3.80
C GLN A 82 8.42 25.73 4.58
N PRO A 83 8.29 26.34 5.77
CA PRO A 83 7.00 26.33 6.46
C PRO A 83 5.94 27.08 5.64
N ASP A 84 4.79 26.44 5.40
CA ASP A 84 3.71 27.00 4.58
C ASP A 84 2.33 26.57 5.10
N ARG A 85 1.42 27.53 5.28
CA ARG A 85 0.05 27.26 5.73
C ARG A 85 -0.73 26.39 4.73
N ARG A 86 -0.38 26.44 3.45
CA ARG A 86 -1.05 25.70 2.38
C ARG A 86 -0.91 24.19 2.51
N TRP A 87 0.08 23.69 3.25
CA TRP A 87 0.27 22.25 3.44
C TRP A 87 -0.80 21.60 4.29
N PHE A 88 -1.39 22.38 5.19
CA PHE A 88 -2.40 21.91 6.13
C PHE A 88 -3.82 22.20 5.64
N GLY A 89 -3.98 22.83 4.47
CA GLY A 89 -5.27 23.04 3.84
C GLY A 89 -5.72 21.84 3.03
N ASN A 90 -7.03 21.57 3.02
CA ASN A 90 -7.62 20.52 2.20
C ASN A 90 -7.36 20.83 0.71
N THR A 91 -6.67 19.93 0.00
CA THR A 91 -6.29 20.13 -1.41
C THR A 91 -7.29 19.57 -2.41
N ARG A 92 -8.11 18.59 -1.99
CA ARG A 92 -9.13 17.91 -2.81
C ARG A 92 -10.34 17.68 -1.92
N VAL A 93 -11.46 18.29 -2.27
CA VAL A 93 -12.73 18.19 -1.54
C VAL A 93 -13.81 17.81 -2.55
N VAL A 94 -14.75 16.97 -2.14
CA VAL A 94 -15.90 16.53 -2.93
C VAL A 94 -17.16 16.85 -2.11
N GLY A 95 -18.21 17.37 -2.76
CA GLY A 95 -19.50 17.58 -2.09
C GLY A 95 -20.19 16.24 -1.79
N SER A 96 -21.00 16.17 -0.73
CA SER A 96 -21.69 14.92 -0.36
C SER A 96 -22.60 14.38 -1.47
N THR A 97 -23.37 15.26 -2.12
CA THR A 97 -24.28 14.90 -3.22
C THR A 97 -23.53 14.37 -4.45
N GLU A 98 -22.42 15.02 -4.82
CA GLU A 98 -21.57 14.58 -5.93
C GLU A 98 -20.91 13.24 -5.63
N LEU A 99 -20.57 13.02 -4.36
CA LEU A 99 -19.95 11.80 -3.88
C LEU A 99 -20.94 10.63 -3.97
N ASP A 100 -22.20 10.84 -3.55
CA ASP A 100 -23.25 9.83 -3.65
C ASP A 100 -23.57 9.49 -5.11
N ASN A 101 -23.68 10.49 -5.98
CA ASN A 101 -23.86 10.28 -7.42
C ASN A 101 -22.69 9.49 -8.03
N PHE A 102 -21.46 9.88 -7.68
CA PHE A 102 -20.25 9.19 -8.13
C PHE A 102 -20.25 7.71 -7.71
N ARG A 103 -20.67 7.40 -6.47
CA ARG A 103 -20.75 6.02 -5.99
C ARG A 103 -21.74 5.19 -6.77
N GLN A 104 -22.92 5.74 -7.08
CA GLN A 104 -23.95 5.05 -7.86
C GLN A 104 -23.45 4.75 -9.27
N GLU A 105 -23.06 5.77 -10.02
CA GLU A 105 -22.58 5.63 -11.40
C GLU A 105 -21.39 4.67 -11.52
N MET A 106 -20.48 4.74 -10.56
CA MET A 106 -19.26 3.94 -10.59
C MET A 106 -19.50 2.48 -10.16
N THR A 107 -20.49 2.23 -9.29
CA THR A 107 -20.90 0.86 -8.95
C THR A 107 -21.53 0.18 -10.15
N ASP A 108 -22.39 0.89 -10.87
CA ASP A 108 -23.04 0.39 -12.08
C ASP A 108 -22.01 0.12 -13.19
N ALA A 109 -21.07 1.05 -13.40
CA ALA A 109 -20.01 0.90 -14.39
C ALA A 109 -19.03 -0.24 -14.05
N VAL A 110 -18.72 -0.47 -12.76
CA VAL A 110 -17.84 -1.58 -12.34
C VAL A 110 -18.53 -2.93 -12.48
N ALA A 111 -19.84 -3.00 -12.30
CA ALA A 111 -20.62 -4.22 -12.49
C ALA A 111 -20.65 -4.66 -13.96
N ASP A 112 -20.53 -3.72 -14.91
CA ASP A 112 -20.44 -4.04 -16.34
C ASP A 112 -19.02 -4.50 -16.75
N PRO A 113 -18.83 -5.77 -17.13
CA PRO A 113 -17.51 -6.30 -17.51
C PRO A 113 -17.00 -5.74 -18.85
N TYR A 114 -17.85 -5.11 -19.66
CA TYR A 114 -17.45 -4.57 -20.96
C TYR A 114 -17.01 -3.10 -20.89
N SER A 115 -17.24 -2.42 -19.77
CA SER A 115 -16.87 -1.02 -19.59
C SER A 115 -15.49 -0.89 -18.90
N VAL A 116 -14.69 0.09 -19.32
CA VAL A 116 -13.34 0.33 -18.76
C VAL A 116 -13.12 1.81 -18.46
N VAL A 117 -12.61 2.10 -17.27
CA VAL A 117 -12.25 3.46 -16.85
C VAL A 117 -10.89 3.87 -17.42
N LEU A 118 -10.89 4.84 -18.33
CA LEU A 118 -9.67 5.32 -18.98
C LEU A 118 -8.73 6.12 -18.04
N LYS A 119 -9.30 6.90 -17.11
CA LYS A 119 -8.54 7.85 -16.25
C LYS A 119 -8.60 7.50 -14.76
N ARG A 120 -8.34 6.24 -14.42
CA ARG A 120 -8.40 5.74 -13.03
C ARG A 120 -7.61 6.58 -12.01
N LYS A 121 -6.42 7.10 -12.37
CA LYS A 121 -5.58 7.92 -11.46
C LYS A 121 -6.23 9.23 -11.00
N LYS A 122 -7.19 9.76 -11.77
CA LYS A 122 -7.85 11.04 -11.47
C LYS A 122 -9.16 10.87 -10.72
N VAL A 123 -9.67 9.65 -10.64
CA VAL A 123 -10.94 9.32 -10.00
C VAL A 123 -10.66 8.75 -8.60
N PRO A 124 -11.29 9.27 -7.54
CA PRO A 124 -11.05 8.83 -6.17
C PRO A 124 -11.76 7.50 -5.86
N MET A 125 -11.29 6.40 -6.47
CA MET A 125 -11.88 5.06 -6.34
C MET A 125 -11.90 4.53 -4.90
N GLY A 126 -11.05 5.03 -4.01
CA GLY A 126 -11.05 4.65 -2.59
C GLY A 126 -12.33 5.07 -1.85
N LEU A 127 -13.16 5.94 -2.42
CA LEU A 127 -14.43 6.38 -1.83
C LEU A 127 -15.61 5.44 -2.11
N LEU A 128 -15.43 4.43 -2.96
CA LEU A 128 -16.48 3.44 -3.29
C LEU A 128 -16.63 2.37 -2.21
N ASN A 129 -15.57 2.08 -1.46
CA ASN A 129 -15.59 1.06 -0.42
C ASN A 129 -16.23 1.67 0.84
N GLU A 130 -17.54 1.75 0.87
CA GLU A 130 -18.28 2.26 2.02
C GLU A 130 -18.53 1.21 3.08
N VAL A 131 -18.32 1.65 4.33
CA VAL A 131 -18.83 1.19 5.64
C VAL A 131 -19.05 -0.31 5.82
N ALA A 132 -19.81 -1.01 4.99
CA ALA A 132 -20.05 -2.45 5.10
C ALA A 132 -18.76 -3.27 5.18
N GLU A 133 -17.77 -3.04 4.30
CA GLU A 133 -16.48 -3.75 4.37
C GLU A 133 -15.67 -3.36 5.62
N TYR A 134 -15.64 -2.07 5.96
CA TYR A 134 -14.96 -1.58 7.16
C TYR A 134 -15.60 -2.14 8.44
N THR A 135 -16.93 -2.23 8.48
CA THR A 135 -17.69 -2.74 9.62
C THR A 135 -17.65 -4.27 9.68
N ALA A 136 -17.57 -4.97 8.54
CA ALA A 136 -17.44 -6.42 8.48
C ALA A 136 -16.03 -6.90 8.86
N GLY A 137 -14.98 -6.19 8.44
CA GLY A 137 -13.59 -6.47 8.81
C GLY A 137 -13.27 -6.14 10.27
N ASN A 138 -13.74 -4.99 10.76
CA ASN A 138 -13.40 -4.52 12.11
C ASN A 138 -14.14 -5.25 13.22
N LYS A 139 -15.32 -5.83 12.97
CA LYS A 139 -16.01 -6.67 13.96
C LYS A 139 -15.18 -7.88 14.38
N LYS A 140 -14.33 -8.42 13.50
CA LYS A 140 -13.41 -9.52 13.83
C LYS A 140 -12.08 -9.02 14.42
N ALA A 141 -11.57 -7.88 13.97
CA ALA A 141 -10.32 -7.29 14.48
C ALA A 141 -10.45 -6.80 15.93
N ALA A 142 -11.62 -6.30 16.34
CA ALA A 142 -11.86 -5.80 17.69
C ALA A 142 -11.76 -6.88 18.80
N LEU A 143 -11.90 -8.18 18.47
CA LEU A 143 -11.72 -9.25 19.47
C LEU A 143 -10.27 -9.31 19.96
N LEU A 144 -9.30 -9.15 19.06
CA LEU A 144 -7.88 -9.25 19.40
C LEU A 144 -7.39 -8.02 20.18
N GLU A 145 -7.98 -6.86 19.89
CA GLU A 145 -7.73 -5.61 20.63
C GLU A 145 -8.36 -5.62 22.02
N GLN A 146 -9.57 -6.19 22.15
CA GLN A 146 -10.26 -6.31 23.44
C GLN A 146 -9.71 -7.44 24.31
N GLU A 147 -9.34 -8.58 23.70
CA GLU A 147 -8.84 -9.77 24.37
C GLU A 147 -7.60 -10.33 23.63
N PRO A 148 -6.39 -9.79 23.91
CA PRO A 148 -5.17 -10.31 23.33
C PRO A 148 -4.87 -11.73 23.84
N PHE A 149 -4.20 -12.55 23.02
CA PHE A 149 -3.99 -13.97 23.31
C PHE A 149 -3.32 -14.26 24.67
N ASP A 150 -2.37 -13.42 25.09
CA ASP A 150 -1.65 -13.56 26.38
C ASP A 150 -2.56 -13.35 27.61
N GLN A 151 -3.63 -12.55 27.46
CA GLN A 151 -4.61 -12.31 28.52
C GLN A 151 -5.78 -13.29 28.47
N ALA A 152 -6.08 -13.85 27.29
CA ALA A 152 -7.13 -14.85 27.13
C ALA A 152 -6.64 -16.26 27.51
N PHE A 153 -5.40 -16.62 27.17
CA PHE A 153 -4.82 -17.95 27.35
C PHE A 153 -3.46 -17.88 28.05
N GLY A 154 -3.11 -18.94 28.79
CA GLY A 154 -1.81 -19.06 29.45
C GLY A 154 -1.83 -18.67 30.93
N LYS A 155 -0.64 -18.61 31.54
CA LYS A 155 -0.49 -18.48 33.00
C LYS A 155 -0.97 -17.12 33.53
N GLN A 156 -0.96 -16.08 32.71
CA GLN A 156 -1.45 -14.74 33.04
C GLN A 156 -2.89 -14.49 32.57
N SER A 157 -3.62 -15.56 32.19
CA SER A 157 -4.99 -15.43 31.72
C SER A 157 -5.90 -14.79 32.78
N GLN A 158 -6.60 -13.74 32.37
CA GLN A 158 -7.56 -13.02 33.21
C GLN A 158 -9.01 -13.50 32.99
N ARG A 159 -9.23 -14.32 31.96
CA ARG A 159 -10.58 -14.76 31.56
C ARG A 159 -11.02 -15.98 32.37
N LYS A 160 -11.99 -15.76 33.27
CA LYS A 160 -12.57 -16.85 34.10
C LYS A 160 -13.78 -17.55 33.48
N ARG A 161 -14.53 -16.90 32.58
CA ARG A 161 -15.75 -17.45 31.96
C ARG A 161 -15.86 -17.04 30.49
N VAL A 162 -16.53 -17.87 29.70
CA VAL A 162 -16.83 -17.59 28.29
C VAL A 162 -17.94 -16.55 28.20
N LYS A 163 -17.77 -15.57 27.30
CA LYS A 163 -18.77 -14.53 27.01
C LYS A 163 -19.70 -15.06 25.91
N LEU A 164 -20.82 -15.64 26.31
CA LEU A 164 -21.75 -16.29 25.38
C LEU A 164 -22.52 -15.28 24.51
N ASP A 165 -22.75 -14.06 25.00
CA ASP A 165 -23.46 -13.01 24.26
C ASP A 165 -22.79 -12.67 22.92
N GLN A 166 -21.46 -12.64 22.88
CA GLN A 166 -20.68 -12.44 21.66
C GLN A 166 -20.78 -13.63 20.69
N LEU A 167 -20.94 -14.84 21.23
CA LEU A 167 -21.08 -16.08 20.47
C LEU A 167 -22.47 -16.18 19.80
N PHE A 168 -23.51 -15.68 20.48
CA PHE A 168 -24.90 -15.71 19.99
C PHE A 168 -25.19 -14.63 18.95
N VAL A 169 -24.55 -13.46 19.02
CA VAL A 169 -24.71 -12.39 18.01
C VAL A 169 -24.22 -12.83 16.62
N GLY A 170 -23.22 -13.72 16.54
CA GLY A 170 -22.71 -14.27 15.28
C GLY A 170 -23.42 -15.54 14.79
N ARG A 171 -24.27 -16.16 15.63
CA ARG A 171 -24.89 -17.45 15.35
C ARG A 171 -26.40 -17.30 15.51
N SER A 172 -27.09 -17.02 14.40
CA SER A 172 -28.56 -17.00 14.39
C SER A 172 -29.09 -18.32 14.96
N MET A 173 -30.18 -18.28 15.72
CA MET A 173 -30.80 -19.50 16.27
C MET A 173 -31.15 -20.52 15.18
N GLU A 174 -31.35 -20.06 13.93
CA GLU A 174 -31.51 -20.88 12.73
C GLU A 174 -30.25 -21.68 12.38
N ALA A 175 -29.05 -21.11 12.50
CA ALA A 175 -27.80 -21.83 12.27
C ALA A 175 -27.51 -22.92 13.34
N ILE A 176 -28.12 -22.82 14.52
CA ILE A 176 -28.06 -23.86 15.56
C ILE A 176 -29.07 -24.97 15.25
N LYS A 177 -30.28 -24.63 14.79
CA LYS A 177 -31.32 -25.60 14.41
C LYS A 177 -31.00 -26.35 13.11
N ASN A 178 -30.34 -25.70 12.16
CA ASN A 178 -30.01 -26.27 10.84
C ASN A 178 -28.70 -27.08 10.82
N LYS A 179 -27.93 -27.09 11.91
CA LYS A 179 -26.90 -28.12 12.09
C LYS A 179 -27.59 -29.43 12.44
N THR A 180 -27.98 -30.13 11.38
CA THR A 180 -28.35 -31.54 11.42
C THR A 180 -27.19 -32.32 12.05
N LYS A 181 -27.54 -33.40 12.76
CA LYS A 181 -26.71 -34.21 13.67
C LYS A 181 -25.37 -34.75 13.12
N ALA A 182 -24.99 -34.43 11.88
CA ALA A 182 -23.75 -34.86 11.24
C ALA A 182 -22.50 -34.06 11.69
N ASP A 183 -22.66 -32.82 12.17
CA ASP A 183 -21.55 -31.97 12.65
C ASP A 183 -21.24 -32.11 14.15
N THR A 184 -22.12 -32.78 14.90
CA THR A 184 -21.87 -33.14 16.30
C THR A 184 -21.14 -34.47 16.31
N PHE A 185 -19.84 -34.43 16.54
CA PHE A 185 -19.03 -35.62 16.83
C PHE A 185 -19.73 -36.46 17.93
N THR A 186 -20.35 -37.57 17.53
CA THR A 186 -20.99 -38.56 18.41
C THR A 186 -19.96 -39.57 18.90
N GLY A 187 -18.85 -39.09 19.45
CA GLY A 187 -17.97 -39.95 20.23
C GLY A 187 -18.55 -40.08 21.63
N GLU A 188 -19.02 -41.26 22.00
CA GLU A 188 -19.42 -41.62 23.37
C GLU A 188 -18.21 -41.67 24.34
N GLY A 189 -17.32 -40.70 24.26
CA GLY A 189 -16.22 -40.53 25.20
C GLY A 189 -16.71 -39.77 26.42
N GLN A 190 -17.11 -40.48 27.47
CA GLN A 190 -17.25 -39.85 28.78
C GLN A 190 -15.87 -39.34 29.22
N ALA A 191 -15.74 -38.03 29.45
CA ALA A 191 -14.53 -37.46 30.03
C ALA A 191 -14.44 -37.89 31.49
N SER A 192 -13.64 -38.93 31.76
CA SER A 192 -13.29 -39.29 33.13
C SER A 192 -12.24 -38.32 33.66
N VAL A 193 -12.50 -37.74 34.83
CA VAL A 193 -11.50 -36.98 35.57
C VAL A 193 -10.49 -37.99 36.11
N VAL A 194 -9.31 -38.05 35.49
CA VAL A 194 -8.17 -38.78 36.05
C VAL A 194 -7.54 -37.87 37.09
N ASP A 195 -7.70 -38.21 38.36
CA ASP A 195 -7.03 -37.51 39.46
C ASP A 195 -5.51 -37.57 39.26
N LYS A 196 -4.83 -36.43 39.49
CA LYS A 196 -3.38 -36.38 39.45
C LYS A 196 -2.82 -37.31 40.55
N PRO A 197 -1.89 -38.23 40.24
CA PRO A 197 -1.30 -39.09 41.25
C PRO A 197 -0.51 -38.21 42.22
N ASN A 198 -0.92 -38.21 43.49
CA ASN A 198 -0.29 -37.42 44.55
C ASN A 198 0.89 -38.14 45.21
N ASP A 199 1.22 -39.37 44.82
CA ASP A 199 2.35 -40.12 45.38
C ASP A 199 3.11 -40.93 44.33
N GLU A 200 4.43 -41.00 44.52
CA GLU A 200 5.43 -41.56 43.59
C GLU A 200 5.23 -43.06 43.26
N LYS A 201 4.42 -43.78 44.07
CA LYS A 201 4.15 -45.22 43.87
C LYS A 201 3.00 -45.52 42.90
N ASP A 202 2.16 -44.54 42.56
CA ASP A 202 0.98 -44.73 41.70
C ASP A 202 1.12 -44.09 40.31
N ALA A 203 2.25 -43.42 40.03
CA ALA A 203 2.50 -42.70 38.78
C ALA A 203 2.49 -43.61 37.53
N SER A 204 2.93 -44.87 37.67
CA SER A 204 2.93 -45.87 36.60
C SER A 204 1.51 -46.21 36.12
N SER A 205 0.56 -46.29 37.07
CA SER A 205 -0.84 -46.61 36.77
C SER A 205 -1.52 -45.47 36.03
N GLY A 206 -1.33 -44.22 36.47
CA GLY A 206 -1.91 -43.04 35.82
C GLY A 206 -1.38 -42.80 34.40
N TYR A 207 -0.07 -42.94 34.18
CA TYR A 207 0.53 -42.75 32.85
C TYR A 207 0.12 -43.86 31.86
N SER A 208 0.02 -45.11 32.31
CA SER A 208 -0.43 -46.21 31.45
C SER A 208 -1.88 -46.05 31.02
N ALA A 209 -2.77 -45.58 31.90
CA ALA A 209 -4.15 -45.26 31.57
C ALA A 209 -4.24 -44.15 30.51
N LEU A 210 -3.49 -43.06 30.67
CA LEU A 210 -3.42 -41.98 29.67
C LEU A 210 -2.90 -42.47 28.32
N LEU A 211 -1.83 -43.28 28.31
CA LEU A 211 -1.26 -43.82 27.08
C LEU A 211 -2.26 -44.74 26.34
N SER A 212 -2.99 -45.58 27.08
CA SER A 212 -4.01 -46.46 26.51
C SER A 212 -5.19 -45.67 25.90
N THR A 213 -5.63 -44.60 26.55
CA THR A 213 -6.70 -43.74 26.01
C THR A 213 -6.25 -42.96 24.78
N ALA A 214 -5.00 -42.49 24.76
CA ALA A 214 -4.42 -41.79 23.61
C ALA A 214 -4.29 -42.72 22.39
N GLN A 215 -3.79 -43.95 22.58
CA GLN A 215 -3.69 -44.94 21.50
C GLN A 215 -5.08 -45.25 20.91
N LYS A 216 -6.07 -45.49 21.77
CA LYS A 216 -7.44 -45.81 21.35
C LYS A 216 -8.13 -44.66 20.58
N SER A 217 -7.72 -43.42 20.82
CA SER A 217 -8.22 -42.24 20.11
C SER A 217 -7.60 -42.02 18.72
N GLN A 218 -6.44 -42.63 18.43
CA GLN A 218 -5.77 -42.50 17.13
C GLN A 218 -6.32 -43.50 16.09
N ASP A 219 -6.96 -44.57 16.55
CA ASP A 219 -7.49 -45.66 15.71
C ASP A 219 -8.95 -45.44 15.27
N THR A 220 -9.60 -44.35 15.70
CA THR A 220 -10.98 -43.95 15.33
C THR A 220 -10.99 -42.63 14.59
#